data_AF-A0A2E7UX35-F1
#
_entry.id   AF-A0A2E7UX35-F1
#
_cell.length_a   1.000
_cell.length_b   1.000
_cell.length_c   1.000
_cell.angle_alpha   90.00
_cell.angle_beta   90.00
_cell.angle_gamma   90.00
#
_symmetry.space_group_name_H-M   'P 1'
#
loop_
_entity.id
_entity.type
_entity.pdbx_description
1 polymer ?
#
loop_
_entity_poly.entity_id
_entity_poly.type
_entity_poly.pdbx_seq_one_letter_code
_entity_poly.pdbx_strand_id
1 'polypeptide(L)'
;MRPHNPLAPGRALVPVDDKALKTLLRALYRGDLTLPLDLPGLTRVGLQYCSSELLHHLRGLDKGAVQAVVVAVLAERRAASEAR
;
A
#
# COMPACT_ATOMS: atom_id res chain seq x y z
N MET A 1 -22.89 -0.15 2.39
CA MET A 1 -21.56 -0.70 2.75
C MET A 1 -21.63 -2.22 2.69
N ARG A 2 -20.72 -2.89 1.98
CA ARG A 2 -20.67 -4.37 1.98
C ARG A 2 -19.96 -4.83 3.27
N PRO A 3 -20.45 -5.87 3.97
CA PRO A 3 -19.81 -6.39 5.16
C PRO A 3 -18.40 -6.93 4.83
N HIS A 4 -17.43 -6.64 5.71
CA HIS A 4 -16.07 -7.16 5.63
C HIS A 4 -16.10 -8.67 5.89
N ASN A 5 -15.83 -9.48 4.86
CA ASN A 5 -15.69 -10.93 4.99
C ASN A 5 -14.19 -11.27 5.17
N PRO A 6 -13.76 -11.71 6.37
CA PRO A 6 -12.36 -12.02 6.65
C PRO A 6 -11.83 -13.29 5.96
N LEU A 7 -12.71 -14.08 5.32
CA LEU A 7 -12.38 -15.33 4.62
C LEU A 7 -12.46 -15.21 3.09
N ALA A 8 -12.89 -14.06 2.56
CA ALA A 8 -12.74 -13.80 1.13
C ALA A 8 -11.23 -13.71 0.83
N PRO A 9 -10.72 -14.28 -0.28
CA PRO A 9 -9.31 -14.14 -0.64
C PRO A 9 -8.96 -12.66 -0.55
N GLY A 10 -8.05 -12.35 0.38
CA GLY A 10 -7.68 -10.98 0.70
C GLY A 10 -7.33 -10.29 -0.59
N ARG A 11 -8.08 -9.26 -0.96
CA ARG A 11 -7.78 -8.47 -2.16
C ARG A 11 -6.41 -7.78 -2.05
N ALA A 12 -5.67 -7.97 -0.95
CA ALA A 12 -4.33 -7.47 -0.74
C ALA A 12 -4.30 -5.97 -1.04
N LEU A 13 -3.37 -5.52 -1.86
CA LEU A 13 -3.28 -4.12 -2.25
C LEU A 13 -4.20 -3.74 -3.42
N VAL A 14 -5.04 -4.64 -3.96
CA VAL A 14 -6.00 -4.34 -5.05
C VAL A 14 -6.93 -3.15 -4.72
N PRO A 15 -7.48 -2.98 -3.50
CA PRO A 15 -8.33 -1.84 -3.18
C PRO A 15 -7.57 -0.50 -3.09
N VAL A 16 -6.24 -0.54 -2.98
CA VAL A 16 -5.39 0.65 -2.91
C VAL A 16 -5.08 1.12 -4.32
N ASP A 17 -5.46 2.35 -4.65
CA ASP A 17 -5.25 2.92 -5.98
C ASP A 17 -3.77 3.20 -6.28
N ASP A 18 -3.43 3.34 -7.57
CA ASP A 18 -2.05 3.60 -8.01
C ASP A 18 -1.47 4.90 -7.47
N LYS A 19 -2.32 5.92 -7.27
CA LYS A 19 -1.87 7.23 -6.77
C LYS A 19 -1.43 7.09 -5.31
N ALA A 20 -2.19 6.36 -4.50
CA ALA A 20 -1.86 6.05 -3.12
C ALA A 20 -0.55 5.25 -3.03
N LEU A 21 -0.39 4.19 -3.84
CA LEU A 21 0.83 3.39 -3.88
C LEU A 21 2.06 4.22 -4.28
N LYS A 22 1.92 5.11 -5.26
CA LYS A 22 2.99 6.04 -5.67
C LYS A 22 3.31 7.05 -4.56
N THR A 23 2.31 7.57 -3.84
CA THR A 23 2.52 8.46 -2.69
C THR A 23 3.25 7.75 -1.56
N LEU A 24 2.83 6.53 -1.22
CA LEU A 24 3.50 5.69 -0.21
C LEU A 24 4.97 5.47 -0.56
N LEU A 25 5.25 5.06 -1.79
CA LEU A 25 6.61 4.81 -2.25
C LEU A 25 7.48 6.07 -2.17
N ARG A 26 6.96 7.22 -2.63
CA ARG A 26 7.67 8.51 -2.55
C ARG A 26 7.97 8.91 -1.11
N ALA A 27 7.00 8.79 -0.21
CA ALA A 27 7.17 9.12 1.20
C ALA A 27 8.23 8.23 1.89
N LEU A 28 8.27 6.93 1.54
CA LEU A 28 9.30 6.01 2.05
C LEU A 28 10.71 6.36 1.53
N TYR A 29 10.85 6.76 0.26
CA TYR A 29 12.13 7.18 -0.29
C TYR A 29 12.62 8.51 0.32
N ARG A 30 11.71 9.45 0.54
CA ARG A 30 12.02 10.75 1.16
C ARG A 30 12.32 10.66 2.65
N GLY A 31 11.91 9.57 3.31
CA GLY A 31 12.01 9.42 4.76
C GLY A 31 10.87 10.12 5.53
N ASP A 32 9.82 10.54 4.83
CA ASP A 32 8.62 11.13 5.44
C ASP A 32 7.80 10.08 6.21
N LEU A 33 7.99 8.79 5.86
CA LEU A 33 7.44 7.63 6.55
C LEU A 33 8.54 6.76 7.13
N THR A 34 8.35 6.36 8.38
CA THR A 34 9.17 5.39 9.10
C THR A 34 8.45 4.05 9.17
N LEU A 35 9.21 2.98 9.43
CA LEU A 35 8.65 1.66 9.68
C LEU A 35 8.80 1.24 11.14
N PRO A 36 7.86 0.43 11.68
CA PRO A 36 6.65 -0.08 11.01
C PRO A 36 5.67 1.04 10.64
N LEU A 37 4.89 0.85 9.57
CA LEU A 37 3.87 1.83 9.17
C LEU A 37 2.90 2.03 10.33
N ASP A 38 2.52 3.29 10.56
CA ASP A 38 1.57 3.67 11.59
C ASP A 38 0.49 4.62 11.03
N LEU A 39 -0.64 4.68 11.72
CA LEU A 39 -1.75 5.54 11.32
C LEU A 39 -1.36 7.05 11.32
N PRO A 40 -0.63 7.58 12.31
CA PRO A 40 -0.17 8.97 12.29
C PRO A 40 0.71 9.30 11.08
N GLY A 41 1.68 8.45 10.73
CA GLY A 41 2.53 8.64 9.57
C GLY A 41 1.73 8.62 8.27
N LEU A 42 0.85 7.62 8.10
CA LEU A 42 -0.02 7.55 6.92
C LEU A 42 -0.94 8.78 6.80
N THR A 43 -1.44 9.28 7.92
CA THR A 43 -2.27 10.49 7.93
C THR A 43 -1.48 11.73 7.48
N ARG A 44 -0.22 11.87 7.93
CA ARG A 44 0.66 12.98 7.55
C ARG A 44 0.90 13.06 6.05
N VAL A 45 0.91 11.91 5.36
CA VAL A 45 1.11 11.84 3.90
C VAL A 45 -0.21 11.71 3.12
N GLY A 46 -1.35 11.87 3.78
CA GLY A 46 -2.68 11.87 3.16
C GLY A 46 -3.21 10.48 2.76
N LEU A 47 -2.74 9.41 3.41
CA LEU A 47 -3.10 8.01 3.13
C LEU A 47 -4.03 7.38 4.20
N GLN A 48 -4.63 8.19 5.07
CA GLN A 48 -5.52 7.70 6.13
C GLN A 48 -6.71 6.88 5.61
N TYR A 49 -7.21 7.21 4.42
CA TYR A 49 -8.40 6.58 3.83
C TYR A 49 -8.17 5.12 3.41
N CYS A 50 -6.92 4.72 3.12
CA CYS A 50 -6.54 3.35 2.78
C CYS A 50 -5.65 2.70 3.86
N SER A 51 -5.59 3.30 5.05
CA SER A 51 -4.74 2.86 6.15
C SER A 51 -5.04 1.42 6.58
N SER A 52 -6.29 0.99 6.60
CA SER A 52 -6.66 -0.40 6.96
C SER A 52 -5.95 -1.42 6.08
N GLU A 53 -5.99 -1.24 4.75
CA GLU A 53 -5.37 -2.17 3.80
C GLU A 53 -3.84 -2.15 3.94
N LEU A 54 -3.24 -0.96 4.04
CA LEU A 54 -1.80 -0.80 4.17
C LEU A 54 -1.27 -1.39 5.48
N LEU A 55 -1.91 -1.05 6.61
CA LEU A 55 -1.51 -1.52 7.93
C LEU A 55 -1.79 -3.00 8.13
N HIS A 56 -2.78 -3.58 7.45
CA HIS A 56 -3.03 -5.02 7.54
C HIS A 56 -2.02 -5.82 6.71
N HIS A 57 -1.78 -5.43 5.46
CA HIS A 57 -0.98 -6.23 4.53
C HIS A 57 0.53 -5.97 4.57
N LEU A 58 0.97 -4.80 5.05
CA LEU A 58 2.41 -4.45 5.10
C LEU A 58 2.99 -4.54 6.52
N ARG A 59 2.20 -4.98 7.50
CA ARG A 59 2.64 -5.11 8.89
C ARG A 59 3.81 -6.08 9.02
N GLY A 60 4.80 -5.69 9.81
CA GLY A 60 5.96 -6.52 10.12
C GLY A 60 7.02 -6.56 9.01
N LEU A 61 6.80 -5.87 7.89
CA LEU A 61 7.80 -5.72 6.84
C LEU A 61 8.78 -4.58 7.18
N ASP A 62 10.04 -4.78 6.82
CA ASP A 62 11.06 -3.74 6.86
C ASP A 62 11.00 -2.81 5.65
N LYS A 63 11.90 -1.83 5.60
CA LYS A 63 11.86 -0.77 4.57
C LYS A 63 12.08 -1.32 3.17
N GLY A 64 13.04 -2.23 3.02
CA GLY A 64 13.32 -2.86 1.74
C GLY A 64 12.13 -3.71 1.28
N ALA A 65 11.56 -4.49 2.19
CA ALA A 65 10.42 -5.35 1.90
C ALA A 65 9.16 -4.56 1.50
N VAL A 66 8.80 -3.49 2.22
CA VAL A 66 7.67 -2.64 1.85
C VAL A 66 7.90 -2.00 0.48
N GLN A 67 9.09 -1.46 0.22
CA GLN A 67 9.43 -0.87 -1.07
C GLN A 67 9.33 -1.89 -2.21
N ALA A 68 9.88 -3.09 -2.02
CA ALA A 68 9.84 -4.16 -3.01
C ALA A 68 8.40 -4.56 -3.35
N VAL A 69 7.54 -4.76 -2.34
CA VAL A 69 6.12 -5.10 -2.56
C VAL A 69 5.39 -4.00 -3.32
N VAL A 70 5.56 -2.73 -2.92
CA VAL A 70 4.87 -1.61 -3.59
C VAL A 70 5.35 -1.44 -5.03
N VAL A 71 6.65 -1.59 -5.30
CA VAL A 71 7.20 -1.54 -6.66
C VAL A 71 6.69 -2.70 -7.52
N ALA A 72 6.67 -3.92 -6.99
CA ALA A 72 6.17 -5.09 -7.69
C ALA A 72 4.70 -4.92 -8.10
N VAL A 73 3.84 -4.49 -7.17
CA VAL A 73 2.42 -4.24 -7.45
C VAL A 73 2.23 -3.18 -8.54
N LEU A 74 2.98 -2.08 -8.49
CA LEU A 74 2.91 -1.03 -9.52
C LEU A 74 3.38 -1.54 -10.89
N ALA A 75 4.44 -2.36 -10.93
CA ALA A 75 4.94 -2.95 -12.16
C ALA A 75 3.94 -3.93 -12.77
N GLU A 76 3.35 -4.82 -11.96
CA GLU A 76 2.31 -5.76 -12.39
C GLU A 76 1.09 -5.05 -12.97
N ARG A 77 0.62 -3.98 -12.32
CA ARG A 77 -0.51 -3.18 -12.82
C ARG A 77 -0.20 -2.47 -14.13
N ARG A 78 1.02 -1.97 -14.28
CA ARG A 78 1.49 -1.36 -15.53
C ARG A 78 1.50 -2.39 -16.65
N ALA A 79 2.12 -3.55 -16.43
CA ALA A 79 2.16 -4.63 -17.41
C ALA A 79 0.75 -5.09 -17.82
N ALA A 80 -0.16 -5.23 -16.85
CA ALA A 80 -1.55 -5.59 -17.11
C ALA A 80 -2.34 -4.52 -17.89
N SER A 81 -1.94 -3.25 -17.78
CA SER A 81 -2.55 -2.15 -18.53
C SER A 81 -2.02 -2.05 -19.96
N GLU A 82 -0.74 -2.38 -20.18
CA GLU A 82 -0.09 -2.38 -21.50
C GLU A 82 -0.50 -3.60 -22.36
N ALA A 83 -0.92 -4.70 -21.73
CA ALA A 83 -1.39 -5.91 -22.41
C ALA A 83 -2.85 -5.86 -22.90
N ARG A 84 -3.57 -4.76 -22.63
CA ARG A 84 -4.97 -4.55 -23.03
C ARG A 84 -5.07 -3.57 -24.18
#